data_AF-A0A356PEU6-F1
#
_entry.id   AF-A0A356PEU6-F1
#
_cell.length_a   1.000
_cell.length_b   1.000
_cell.length_c   1.000
_cell.angle_alpha   90.00
_cell.angle_beta   90.00
_cell.angle_gamma   90.00
#
_symmetry.space_group_name_H-M   'P 1'
#
loop_
_entity.id
_entity.type
_entity.pdbx_description
1 polymer ?
#
loop_
_entity_poly.entity_id
_entity_poly.type
_entity_poly.pdbx_seq_one_letter_code
_entity_poly.pdbx_strand_id
1 'polypeptide(L)'
;MLCSFSKSTGLKAIFVDNKGNALISTEHAIKDCRFCEIIKSDSLGAKKCQRSYARACTEAAKYGEPYIFRCHAGLIMWAAPILLVQHVGAIVCGQVLMWEPEDYFLEEIEEMVKGIDVDVAAVKWSAAQLEVLSIDRVQAAADLLFVLANQIMQSGTTVLEQRRQIT
;
A
#
# COMPACT_ATOMS: atom_id res chain seq x y z
N MET A 1 -12.03 11.76 0.15
CA MET A 1 -12.22 10.32 -0.11
C MET A 1 -11.15 9.48 0.56
N LEU A 2 -9.87 9.52 0.12
CA LEU A 2 -8.80 8.69 0.73
C LEU A 2 -8.57 8.94 2.23
N CYS A 3 -8.53 10.19 2.70
CA CYS A 3 -8.42 10.45 4.14
C CYS A 3 -9.62 9.91 4.95
N SER A 4 -10.83 9.94 4.38
CA SER A 4 -12.03 9.39 5.02
C SER A 4 -11.96 7.87 5.11
N PHE A 5 -11.53 7.21 4.03
CA PHE A 5 -11.22 5.78 4.03
C PHE A 5 -10.25 5.44 5.16
N SER A 6 -9.09 6.10 5.22
CA SER A 6 -8.07 5.81 6.23
C SER A 6 -8.56 6.03 7.66
N LYS A 7 -9.32 7.10 7.92
CA LYS A 7 -9.92 7.32 9.25
C LYS A 7 -10.96 6.28 9.62
N SER A 8 -11.72 5.77 8.64
CA SER A 8 -12.77 4.77 8.89
C SER A 8 -12.24 3.35 9.07
N THR A 9 -11.16 3.00 8.36
CA THR A 9 -10.60 1.65 8.38
C THR A 9 -9.43 1.52 9.34
N GLY A 10 -8.80 2.63 9.74
CA GLY A 10 -7.54 2.64 10.48
C GLY A 10 -6.31 2.46 9.58
N LEU A 11 -6.48 2.33 8.27
CA LEU A 11 -5.42 1.92 7.36
C LEU A 11 -4.84 3.08 6.55
N LYS A 12 -3.51 3.15 6.48
CA LYS A 12 -2.83 4.14 5.63
C LYS A 12 -3.09 3.83 4.16
N ALA A 13 -3.39 4.86 3.38
CA ALA A 13 -3.49 4.76 1.93
C ALA A 13 -2.49 5.72 1.26
N ILE A 14 -1.88 5.26 0.17
CA ILE A 14 -0.97 6.06 -0.65
C ILE A 14 -1.33 5.90 -2.12
N PHE A 15 -1.29 6.99 -2.88
CA PHE A 15 -1.37 6.94 -4.34
C PHE A 15 0.05 6.88 -4.91
N VAL A 16 0.33 5.89 -5.74
CA VAL A 16 1.64 5.67 -6.36
C VAL A 16 1.56 5.73 -7.88
N ASP A 17 2.67 6.16 -8.51
CA ASP A 17 2.86 6.02 -9.95
C ASP A 17 3.27 4.58 -10.34
N ASN A 18 3.41 4.33 -11.65
CA ASN A 18 3.85 3.04 -12.19
C ASN A 18 5.28 2.63 -11.78
N LYS A 19 6.07 3.54 -11.23
CA LYS A 19 7.41 3.27 -10.67
C LYS A 19 7.36 3.08 -9.15
N GLY A 20 6.17 3.08 -8.55
CA GLY A 20 5.95 2.92 -7.11
C GLY A 20 6.31 4.15 -6.29
N ASN A 21 6.54 5.32 -6.91
CA ASN A 21 6.76 6.57 -6.16
C ASN A 21 5.44 7.02 -5.56
N ALA A 22 5.43 7.33 -4.26
CA ALA A 22 4.25 7.92 -3.62
C ALA A 22 4.07 9.37 -4.09
N LEU A 23 2.92 9.67 -4.69
CA LEU A 23 2.55 11.01 -5.16
C LEU A 23 1.67 11.73 -4.14
N ILE A 24 0.79 10.99 -3.45
CA ILE A 24 -0.13 11.50 -2.43
C ILE A 24 -0.19 10.46 -1.30
N SER A 25 -0.18 10.90 -0.05
CA SER A 25 -0.34 10.02 1.11
C SER A 25 -1.36 10.58 2.09
N THR A 26 -1.98 9.70 2.87
CA THR A 26 -2.89 10.08 3.97
C THR A 26 -2.15 10.29 5.29
N GLU A 27 -0.89 10.73 5.29
CA GLU A 27 -0.03 10.81 6.49
C GLU A 27 -0.56 11.74 7.58
N HIS A 28 -1.28 12.80 7.19
CA HIS A 28 -1.96 13.68 8.14
C HIS A 28 -3.14 12.99 8.85
N ALA A 29 -3.64 11.87 8.33
CA ALA A 29 -4.73 11.09 8.92
C ALA A 29 -4.20 9.85 9.65
N ILE A 30 -3.39 9.03 8.97
CA ILE A 30 -2.81 7.79 9.49
C ILE A 30 -1.35 7.71 9.03
N LYS A 31 -0.43 7.56 9.98
CA LYS A 31 1.01 7.40 9.72
C LYS A 31 1.34 5.99 9.26
N ASP A 32 2.57 5.77 8.79
CA ASP A 32 3.05 4.39 8.61
C ASP A 32 3.03 3.66 9.96
N CYS A 33 2.78 2.35 9.95
CA CYS A 33 3.04 1.55 11.14
C CYS A 33 4.55 1.61 11.49
N ARG A 34 4.86 1.44 12.77
CA ARG A 34 6.25 1.55 13.28
C ARG A 34 7.23 0.63 12.54
N PHE A 35 6.78 -0.56 12.18
CA PHE A 35 7.56 -1.51 11.37
C PHE A 35 7.99 -0.88 10.05
N CYS A 36 7.04 -0.33 9.27
CA CYS A 36 7.34 0.30 8.00
C CYS A 36 8.20 1.57 8.16
N GLU A 37 8.05 2.34 9.23
CA GLU A 37 8.92 3.49 9.52
C GLU A 37 10.38 3.05 9.68
N ILE A 38 10.65 1.98 10.42
CA ILE A 38 12.00 1.44 10.62
C ILE A 38 12.56 0.92 9.29
N ILE A 39 11.79 0.13 8.53
CA ILE A 39 12.27 -0.38 7.23
C ILE A 39 12.59 0.77 6.25
N LYS A 40 11.79 1.83 6.24
CA LYS A 40 11.98 2.98 5.34
C LYS A 40 13.04 3.97 5.84
N SER A 41 13.58 3.83 7.05
CA SER A 41 14.68 4.70 7.52
C SER A 41 15.99 4.42 6.80
N ASP A 42 16.16 3.20 6.29
CA ASP A 42 17.24 2.85 5.38
C ASP A 42 16.83 3.07 3.90
N SER A 43 17.77 3.58 3.12
CA SER A 43 17.56 3.89 1.70
C SER A 43 17.30 2.64 0.84
N LEU A 44 17.94 1.51 1.15
CA LEU A 44 17.69 0.26 0.44
C LEU A 44 16.33 -0.31 0.82
N GLY A 45 15.95 -0.26 2.10
CA GLY A 45 14.62 -0.62 2.58
C GLY A 45 13.51 0.20 1.92
N ALA A 46 13.66 1.53 1.85
CA ALA A 46 12.74 2.42 1.13
C ALA A 46 12.64 2.06 -0.37
N LYS A 47 13.77 1.76 -1.03
CA LYS A 47 13.79 1.33 -2.43
C LYS A 47 13.12 -0.04 -2.64
N LYS A 48 13.27 -0.98 -1.71
CA LYS A 48 12.56 -2.27 -1.74
C LYS A 48 11.04 -2.09 -1.52
N CYS A 49 10.61 -1.15 -0.67
CA CYS A 49 9.20 -0.75 -0.55
C CYS A 49 8.66 -0.23 -1.89
N GLN A 50 9.35 0.73 -2.50
CA GLN A 50 8.97 1.31 -3.79
C GLN A 50 8.82 0.23 -4.87
N ARG A 51 9.76 -0.71 -4.97
CA ARG A 51 9.69 -1.83 -5.92
C ARG A 51 8.47 -2.73 -5.68
N SER A 52 8.11 -2.95 -4.41
CA SER A 52 6.91 -3.70 -4.05
C SER A 52 5.65 -2.99 -4.55
N TYR A 53 5.58 -1.66 -4.42
CA TYR A 53 4.47 -0.85 -4.92
C TYR A 53 4.39 -0.84 -6.45
N ALA A 54 5.52 -0.68 -7.14
CA ALA A 54 5.57 -0.71 -8.60
C ALA A 54 5.07 -2.06 -9.17
N ARG A 55 5.50 -3.17 -8.55
CA ARG A 55 5.01 -4.51 -8.90
C ARG A 55 3.50 -4.62 -8.65
N ALA A 56 3.02 -4.21 -7.49
CA ALA A 56 1.60 -4.27 -7.15
C ALA A 56 0.74 -3.41 -8.09
N CYS A 57 1.23 -2.23 -8.48
CA CYS A 57 0.60 -1.38 -9.49
C CYS A 57 0.49 -2.09 -10.84
N THR A 58 1.55 -2.78 -11.26
CA THR A 58 1.56 -3.52 -12.53
C THR A 58 0.57 -4.68 -12.51
N GLU A 59 0.56 -5.48 -11.44
CA GLU A 59 -0.36 -6.61 -11.30
C GLU A 59 -1.82 -6.15 -11.19
N ALA A 60 -2.12 -5.14 -10.36
CA ALA A 60 -3.46 -4.56 -10.25
C ALA A 60 -3.96 -4.02 -11.60
N ALA A 61 -3.10 -3.33 -12.35
CA ALA A 61 -3.44 -2.81 -13.68
C ALA A 61 -3.70 -3.92 -14.70
N LYS A 62 -2.96 -5.03 -14.62
CA LYS A 62 -3.12 -6.19 -15.49
C LYS A 62 -4.48 -6.87 -15.29
N TYR A 63 -4.92 -7.04 -14.05
CA TYR A 63 -6.21 -7.66 -13.75
C TYR A 63 -7.39 -6.68 -13.83
N GLY A 64 -7.13 -5.37 -13.70
CA GLY A 64 -8.18 -4.35 -13.66
C GLY A 64 -8.99 -4.36 -12.35
N GLU A 65 -8.47 -5.05 -11.33
CA GLU A 65 -9.11 -5.25 -10.02
C GLU A 65 -8.05 -5.14 -8.89
N PRO A 66 -8.47 -5.08 -7.62
CA PRO A 66 -7.52 -5.05 -6.50
C PRO A 66 -6.58 -6.25 -6.49
N TYR A 67 -5.29 -5.96 -6.28
CA TYR A 67 -4.27 -6.99 -6.13
C TYR A 67 -3.78 -7.04 -4.67
N ILE A 68 -4.13 -8.10 -3.94
CA ILE A 68 -3.64 -8.37 -2.58
C ILE A 68 -2.30 -9.11 -2.66
N PHE A 69 -1.30 -8.67 -1.89
CA PHE A 69 0.06 -9.19 -1.96
C PHE A 69 0.82 -9.11 -0.64
N ARG A 70 1.84 -9.95 -0.48
CA ARG A 70 2.86 -9.85 0.57
C ARG A 70 4.00 -8.95 0.08
N CYS A 71 4.31 -7.88 0.82
CA CYS A 71 5.41 -6.98 0.48
C CYS A 71 6.78 -7.64 0.75
N HIS A 72 7.86 -7.00 0.32
CA HIS A 72 9.21 -7.54 0.50
C HIS A 72 9.62 -7.79 1.97
N ALA A 73 9.01 -7.08 2.91
CA ALA A 73 9.27 -7.19 4.35
C ALA A 73 8.22 -8.05 5.07
N GLY A 74 7.34 -8.71 4.33
CA GLY A 74 6.45 -9.75 4.85
C GLY A 74 5.02 -9.32 5.18
N LEU A 75 4.68 -8.03 5.09
CA LEU A 75 3.34 -7.53 5.43
C LEU A 75 2.35 -7.71 4.28
N ILE A 76 1.08 -7.92 4.64
CA ILE A 76 -0.03 -7.94 3.69
C ILE A 76 -0.43 -6.51 3.33
N MET A 77 -0.59 -6.32 2.02
CA MET A 77 -0.88 -5.05 1.36
C MET A 77 -1.81 -5.32 0.18
N TRP A 78 -2.46 -4.30 -0.34
CA TRP A 78 -3.21 -4.40 -1.59
C TRP A 78 -3.15 -3.11 -2.39
N ALA A 79 -3.32 -3.25 -3.70
CA ALA A 79 -3.29 -2.15 -4.66
C ALA A 79 -4.58 -2.13 -5.48
N ALA A 80 -5.31 -1.02 -5.46
CA ALA A 80 -6.43 -0.76 -6.35
C ALA A 80 -5.95 0.09 -7.55
N PRO A 81 -6.16 -0.35 -8.79
CA PRO A 81 -5.60 0.33 -9.96
C PRO A 81 -6.32 1.66 -10.25
N ILE A 82 -5.56 2.64 -10.74
CA ILE A 82 -6.04 3.89 -11.33
C ILE A 82 -5.57 3.91 -12.78
N LEU A 83 -6.49 3.58 -13.70
CA LEU A 83 -6.28 3.47 -15.13
C LEU A 83 -6.92 4.67 -15.83
N LEU A 84 -6.13 5.69 -16.12
CA LEU A 84 -6.52 6.79 -17.00
C LEU A 84 -5.86 6.59 -18.37
N VAL A 85 -6.45 7.13 -19.43
CA VAL A 85 -6.04 6.93 -20.84
C VAL A 85 -4.53 7.05 -21.08
N GLN A 86 -3.83 7.89 -20.30
CA GLN A 86 -2.38 8.12 -20.42
C GLN A 86 -1.59 7.83 -19.14
N HIS A 87 -2.26 7.43 -18.04
CA HIS A 87 -1.61 7.30 -16.74
C HIS A 87 -2.05 6.01 -16.05
N VAL A 88 -1.05 5.21 -15.65
CA VAL A 88 -1.24 4.03 -14.81
C VAL A 88 -0.64 4.33 -13.45
N GLY A 89 -1.46 4.23 -12.43
CA GLY A 89 -1.05 4.29 -11.03
C GLY A 89 -1.90 3.34 -10.20
N ALA A 90 -1.69 3.34 -8.89
CA ALA A 90 -2.50 2.57 -7.97
C ALA A 90 -2.64 3.27 -6.63
N ILE A 91 -3.75 3.04 -5.95
CA ILE A 91 -3.86 3.34 -4.52
C ILE A 91 -3.45 2.08 -3.77
N VAL A 92 -2.42 2.19 -2.94
CA VAL A 92 -1.85 1.11 -2.15
C VAL A 92 -2.24 1.31 -0.68
N CYS A 93 -2.66 0.23 -0.03
CA CYS A 93 -3.07 0.19 1.37
C CYS A 93 -2.61 -1.12 2.04
N GLY A 94 -2.68 -1.20 3.36
CA GLY A 94 -2.34 -2.38 4.14
C GLY A 94 -1.43 -2.03 5.31
N GLN A 95 -0.28 -2.71 5.39
CA GLN A 95 0.65 -2.71 6.53
C GLN A 95 0.12 -3.53 7.71
N VAL A 96 -0.46 -4.68 7.39
CA VAL A 96 -1.12 -5.57 8.35
C VAL A 96 -0.57 -6.98 8.23
N LEU A 97 -0.88 -7.80 9.23
CA LEU A 97 -0.78 -9.25 9.14
C LEU A 97 -2.18 -9.84 8.91
N MET A 98 -2.23 -11.07 8.40
CA MET A 98 -3.47 -11.85 8.29
C MET A 98 -3.52 -13.05 9.24
N TRP A 99 -2.47 -13.21 10.04
CA TRP A 99 -2.30 -14.23 11.06
C TRP A 99 -1.46 -13.64 12.18
N GLU A 100 -1.63 -14.17 13.38
CA GLU A 100 -0.81 -13.77 14.52
C GLU A 100 0.67 -14.09 14.22
N PRO A 101 1.61 -13.19 14.56
CA PRO A 101 3.02 -13.42 14.35
C PRO A 101 3.51 -14.51 15.32
N GLU A 102 3.77 -15.71 14.80
CA GLU A 102 4.42 -16.80 15.54
C GLU A 102 5.95 -16.61 15.57
N ASP A 103 6.63 -17.35 16.45
CA ASP A 103 8.10 -17.28 16.60
C ASP A 103 8.83 -17.45 15.27
N TYR A 104 8.36 -18.36 14.41
CA TYR A 104 8.93 -18.58 13.09
C TYR A 104 8.82 -17.35 12.18
N PHE A 105 7.72 -16.57 12.25
CA PHE A 105 7.61 -15.32 11.49
C PHE A 105 8.66 -14.30 11.96
N LEU A 106 8.94 -14.24 13.27
CA LEU A 106 9.98 -13.38 13.83
C LEU A 106 11.39 -13.80 13.40
N GLU A 107 11.63 -15.08 13.15
CA GLU A 107 12.86 -15.58 12.53
C GLU A 107 12.94 -15.19 11.05
N GLU A 108 11.86 -15.35 10.28
CA GLU A 108 11.82 -14.94 8.86
C GLU A 108 12.08 -13.45 8.67
N ILE A 109 11.71 -12.59 9.63
CA ILE A 109 11.98 -11.14 9.57
C ILE A 109 13.46 -10.86 9.35
N GLU A 110 14.37 -11.58 10.00
CA GLU A 110 15.82 -11.34 9.85
C GLU A 110 16.26 -11.54 8.40
N GLU A 111 15.78 -12.60 7.76
CA GLU A 111 16.10 -12.89 6.36
C GLU A 111 15.37 -11.91 5.41
N MET A 112 14.13 -11.51 5.70
CA MET A 112 13.39 -10.54 4.88
C MET A 112 14.04 -9.14 4.88
N VAL A 113 14.60 -8.72 6.02
CA VAL A 113 15.25 -7.41 6.16
C VAL A 113 16.75 -7.46 5.92
N LYS A 114 17.30 -8.60 5.52
CA LYS A 114 18.72 -8.78 5.24
C LYS A 114 19.25 -7.73 4.25
N GLY A 115 20.38 -7.13 4.63
CA GLY A 115 21.04 -6.05 3.91
C GLY A 115 20.40 -4.67 4.06
N ILE A 116 19.29 -4.53 4.81
CA ILE A 116 18.74 -3.25 5.23
C ILE A 116 19.41 -2.88 6.55
N ASP A 117 20.00 -1.69 6.64
CA ASP A 117 20.71 -1.21 7.84
C ASP A 117 19.72 -0.67 8.88
N VAL A 118 19.14 -1.58 9.68
CA VAL A 118 18.14 -1.28 10.71
C VAL A 118 18.37 -2.10 11.97
N ASP A 119 17.87 -1.61 13.10
CA ASP A 119 17.79 -2.39 14.35
C ASP A 119 16.77 -3.52 14.19
N VAL A 120 17.28 -4.73 13.92
CA VAL A 120 16.47 -5.93 13.72
C VAL A 120 15.63 -6.28 14.95
N ALA A 121 16.13 -6.03 16.17
CA ALA A 121 15.36 -6.27 17.38
C ALA A 121 14.16 -5.32 17.46
N ALA A 122 14.36 -4.05 17.12
CA ALA A 122 13.26 -3.08 17.02
C ALA A 122 12.26 -3.45 15.92
N VAL A 123 12.72 -3.97 14.77
CA VAL A 123 11.84 -4.48 13.70
C VAL A 123 10.97 -5.61 14.23
N LYS A 124 11.55 -6.65 14.85
CA LYS A 124 10.79 -7.78 15.43
C LYS A 124 9.80 -7.31 16.49
N TRP A 125 10.22 -6.42 17.39
CA TRP A 125 9.34 -5.87 18.43
C TRP A 125 8.16 -5.10 17.82
N SER A 126 8.39 -4.32 16.76
CA SER A 126 7.34 -3.61 16.05
C SER A 126 6.42 -4.55 15.26
N ALA A 127 6.94 -5.69 14.79
CA ALA A 127 6.15 -6.69 14.07
C ALA A 127 5.12 -7.37 14.97
N ALA A 128 5.49 -7.64 16.23
CA ALA A 128 4.58 -8.20 17.24
C ALA A 128 3.41 -7.27 17.63
N GLN A 129 3.43 -6.01 17.18
CA GLN A 129 2.39 -5.00 17.44
C GLN A 129 1.57 -4.65 16.20
N LEU A 130 1.80 -5.34 15.08
CA LEU A 130 1.07 -5.08 13.85
C LEU A 130 -0.41 -5.45 14.01
N GLU A 131 -1.28 -4.68 13.38
CA GLU A 131 -2.70 -5.04 13.30
C GLU A 131 -2.85 -6.34 12.51
N VAL A 132 -3.58 -7.30 13.11
CA VAL A 132 -3.96 -8.56 12.46
C VAL A 132 -5.39 -8.42 11.95
N LEU A 133 -5.57 -8.55 10.63
CA LEU A 133 -6.86 -8.49 9.97
C LEU A 133 -7.30 -9.85 9.47
N SER A 134 -8.59 -10.18 9.64
CA SER A 134 -9.18 -11.34 8.97
C SER A 134 -9.19 -11.15 7.45
N ILE A 135 -9.25 -12.26 6.72
CA ILE A 135 -9.41 -12.24 5.26
C ILE A 135 -10.63 -11.43 4.81
N ASP A 136 -11.75 -11.54 5.51
CA ASP A 136 -12.97 -10.78 5.21
C ASP A 136 -12.75 -9.28 5.37
N ARG A 137 -12.01 -8.85 6.40
CA ARG A 137 -11.67 -7.42 6.59
C ARG A 137 -10.72 -6.92 5.51
N VAL A 138 -9.73 -7.72 5.12
CA VAL A 138 -8.81 -7.37 4.02
C VAL A 138 -9.57 -7.25 2.70
N GLN A 139 -10.42 -8.23 2.38
CA GLN A 139 -11.22 -8.21 1.14
C GLN A 139 -12.17 -7.02 1.12
N ALA A 140 -12.93 -6.79 2.20
CA ALA A 140 -13.85 -5.66 2.29
C ALA A 140 -13.13 -4.30 2.16
N ALA A 141 -11.94 -4.16 2.76
CA ALA A 141 -11.13 -2.95 2.62
C ALA A 141 -10.58 -2.77 1.20
N ALA A 142 -10.21 -3.86 0.51
CA ALA A 142 -9.79 -3.84 -0.88
C ALA A 142 -10.93 -3.45 -1.82
N ASP A 143 -12.13 -4.02 -1.63
CA ASP A 143 -13.32 -3.71 -2.41
C ASP A 143 -13.74 -2.25 -2.24
N LEU A 144 -13.74 -1.75 -1.00
CA LEU A 144 -14.04 -0.35 -0.72
C LEU A 144 -13.00 0.58 -1.37
N LEU A 145 -11.71 0.25 -1.29
CA LEU A 145 -10.66 1.02 -1.93
C LEU A 145 -10.84 1.05 -3.45
N PHE A 146 -11.30 -0.06 -4.05
CA PHE A 146 -11.59 -0.15 -5.47
C PHE A 146 -12.74 0.73 -5.91
N VAL A 147 -13.84 0.76 -5.15
CA VAL A 147 -14.97 1.67 -5.39
C VAL A 147 -14.48 3.12 -5.40
N LEU A 148 -13.64 3.49 -4.42
CA LEU A 148 -13.06 4.83 -4.34
C LEU A 148 -12.11 5.12 -5.51
N ALA A 149 -11.29 4.15 -5.91
CA ALA A 149 -10.41 4.26 -7.07
C ALA A 149 -11.21 4.55 -8.35
N ASN A 150 -12.29 3.80 -8.57
CA ASN A 150 -13.20 3.98 -9.69
C ASN A 150 -13.87 5.35 -9.70
N GLN A 151 -14.31 5.86 -8.53
CA GLN A 151 -14.88 7.21 -8.44
C GLN A 151 -13.85 8.31 -8.74
N ILE A 152 -12.60 8.14 -8.29
CA ILE A 152 -11.51 9.07 -8.61
C ILE A 152 -11.24 9.07 -10.12
N MET A 153 -11.22 7.90 -10.77
CA MET A 153 -11.05 7.80 -12.22
C MET A 153 -12.17 8.49 -12.99
N GLN A 154 -13.44 8.27 -12.61
CA GLN A 154 -14.58 8.91 -13.25
C GLN A 154 -14.50 10.44 -13.15
N SER A 155 -14.20 10.95 -11.95
CA SER A 155 -14.04 12.39 -11.72
C SER A 155 -12.89 12.99 -12.54
N GLY A 156 -11.77 12.27 -12.64
CA GLY A 156 -10.62 12.68 -13.44
C GLY A 156 -10.92 12.73 -14.94
N THR A 157 -11.62 11.74 -15.48
CA THR A 157 -12.02 11.68 -16.88
C THR A 157 -12.94 12.84 -17.26
N THR A 158 -13.95 13.15 -16.43
CA THR A 158 -14.85 14.28 -16.65
C THR A 158 -14.10 15.62 -16.75
N VAL A 159 -13.11 15.86 -15.88
CA VAL A 159 -12.30 17.09 -15.92
C VAL A 159 -11.46 17.17 -17.19
N LEU A 160 -10.88 16.04 -17.64
CA LEU A 160 -10.09 15.99 -18.87
C LEU A 160 -10.94 16.23 -20.12
N GLU A 161 -12.16 15.69 -20.16
CA GLU A 161 -13.13 15.91 -21.23
C GLU A 161 -13.57 17.38 -21.31
N GLN A 162 -13.88 18.01 -20.18
CA GLN A 162 -14.21 19.44 -20.13
C GLN A 162 -13.08 20.32 -20.67
N ARG A 163 -11.82 20.03 -20.31
CA ARG A 163 -10.66 20.78 -20.82
C ARG A 163 -10.48 20.64 -22.33
N ARG A 164 -10.75 19.45 -22.87
CA ARG A 164 -10.70 19.18 -24.32
C ARG A 164 -11.80 19.91 -25.11
N GLN A 165 -12.89 20.33 -24.49
CA GLN A 165 -13.94 21.12 -25.13
C GLN A 165 -13.64 22.63 -25.16
N ILE A 166 -12.66 23.10 -24.38
CA ILE A 166 -12.27 24.52 -24.27
C ILE A 166 -10.98 24.81 -25.07
N THR A 167 -10.36 23.78 -25.66
CA THR A 167 -9.15 23.88 -26.50
C THR A 167 -9.51 23.51 -27.93
#